data_AF-A0AAV9FX38-F1
#
_entry.id   AF-A0AAV9FX38-F1
#
_cell.length_a   1.000
_cell.length_b   1.000
_cell.length_c   1.000
_cell.angle_alpha   90.00
_cell.angle_beta   90.00
_cell.angle_gamma   90.00
#
_symmetry.space_group_name_H-M   'P 1'
#
loop_
_entity.id
_entity.type
_entity.pdbx_description
1 polymer ?
#
loop_
_entity_poly.entity_id
_entity_poly.type
_entity_poly.pdbx_seq_one_letter_code
_entity_poly.pdbx_strand_id
1 'polypeptide(L)'
;MKFYFWFLPILIFVLRCATYSTSSYSQFEQEKLVNLSGVSSNKLSLLTTRYLKSNDLYDKFEESPLVVIYDLDYELMANKSRNLAYYLSELCYFTGNSLDMEDPQFAKMYASALVYSYTYLFDKKANPTPDPFSAEFRFALFTYNRSLAQLVRFAKKNRKLTNVTDLSLPLVRGTLQMLGAEVETAWKPQNFLQIEVAYDYRVKGFSNHISKYGIGTPVILNRKFPENESQERIKYEFINGVGQAYPATAFVSLEESYLENKDLLNLPAKIHVYDPVFRDRITLGGISLPMESDTTTPLAYMLKIAQQRDSILAIFDGETSMSRKGLYLVYPYHKDKIPVIFIHGLASSPFIWFPMINELLSDSEIKSKYQFWVYWYPTVNPIPLNAAEFRDTLYDLRKIYDPKNEHKSFDKTVLIGHSMGGLVAKLAVTRSNKEQWLNTAEIPNSIFDTMSEEIKKEIRRLFDFESVPFVKRVIFIATPHKGSNLAEGILGSIARFLFIIPKEVTKKFEEGYKYLSADYKNKDIVPKVYGVDGLAPKSLFMKVTGCYKPEVKFHSIIGNSKLVDLDWISDTVVSYESSHLENPESEMLIQSEHSVQTHLPTFLEVKRILKEHVLVPEH
;
A
#
# COMPACT_ATOMS: atom_id res chain seq x y z
N MET A 1 -77.15 -16.62 -8.62
CA MET A 1 -78.06 -17.34 -9.55
C MET A 1 -78.66 -16.29 -10.49
N LYS A 2 -78.56 -16.29 -11.82
CA LYS A 2 -78.33 -17.35 -12.83
C LYS A 2 -77.38 -16.85 -13.92
N PHE A 3 -76.61 -17.80 -14.45
CA PHE A 3 -75.86 -17.77 -15.72
C PHE A 3 -76.76 -17.48 -16.93
N TYR A 4 -76.18 -16.98 -18.03
CA TYR A 4 -76.03 -17.75 -19.28
C TYR A 4 -75.00 -17.09 -20.22
N PHE A 5 -74.03 -17.90 -20.62
CA PHE A 5 -73.05 -17.75 -21.70
C PHE A 5 -73.73 -17.69 -23.08
N TRP A 6 -72.99 -17.30 -24.12
CA TRP A 6 -72.80 -17.99 -25.43
C TRP A 6 -71.88 -17.08 -26.31
N PHE A 7 -70.60 -17.47 -26.52
CA PHE A 7 -70.04 -18.14 -27.72
C PHE A 7 -69.83 -17.19 -28.92
N LEU A 8 -68.73 -17.13 -29.70
CA LEU A 8 -67.49 -17.89 -29.93
C LEU A 8 -66.52 -16.86 -30.69
N PRO A 9 -65.38 -17.19 -31.33
CA PRO A 9 -64.09 -16.51 -31.19
C PRO A 9 -63.63 -15.79 -32.49
N ILE A 10 -62.59 -14.97 -32.44
CA ILE A 10 -61.74 -14.75 -33.62
C ILE A 10 -60.32 -15.07 -33.22
N LEU A 11 -59.95 -16.31 -33.55
CA LEU A 11 -58.61 -16.84 -33.54
C LEU A 11 -57.84 -16.13 -34.68
N ILE A 12 -57.18 -15.01 -34.37
CA ILE A 12 -56.21 -14.42 -35.31
C ILE A 12 -54.94 -15.28 -35.22
N PHE A 13 -54.88 -16.30 -36.07
CA PHE A 13 -53.61 -16.88 -36.49
C PHE A 13 -52.85 -15.79 -37.26
N VAL A 14 -52.05 -14.99 -36.54
CA VAL A 14 -51.06 -14.12 -37.19
C VAL A 14 -49.98 -15.04 -37.74
N LEU A 15 -50.05 -15.31 -39.04
CA LEU A 15 -48.90 -15.71 -39.85
C LEU A 15 -47.84 -14.61 -39.69
N ARG A 16 -46.96 -14.75 -38.69
CA ARG A 16 -45.81 -13.87 -38.51
C ARG A 16 -44.85 -14.12 -39.68
N CYS A 17 -45.00 -13.35 -40.75
CA CYS A 17 -43.94 -13.17 -41.73
C CYS A 17 -42.70 -12.59 -41.03
N ALA A 18 -41.50 -12.90 -41.51
CA ALA A 18 -40.27 -12.32 -40.98
C ALA A 18 -40.31 -10.79 -41.13
N THR A 19 -40.41 -10.08 -40.00
CA THR A 19 -40.33 -8.62 -39.95
C THR A 19 -38.94 -8.21 -39.48
N TYR A 20 -38.32 -7.30 -40.21
CA TYR A 20 -37.00 -6.77 -39.90
C TYR A 20 -37.13 -5.28 -39.55
N SER A 21 -36.50 -4.86 -38.46
CA SER A 21 -36.44 -3.46 -38.05
C SER A 21 -35.04 -3.12 -37.53
N THR A 22 -34.69 -1.84 -37.63
CA THR A 22 -33.42 -1.32 -37.10
C THR A 22 -33.71 -0.11 -36.23
N SER A 23 -32.96 0.03 -35.14
CA SER A 23 -32.91 1.24 -34.31
C SER A 23 -31.46 1.67 -34.15
N SER A 24 -31.21 2.97 -34.03
CA SER A 24 -29.88 3.50 -33.73
C SER A 24 -29.58 3.34 -32.24
N TYR A 25 -28.39 2.83 -31.93
CA TYR A 25 -27.83 2.90 -30.58
C TYR A 25 -27.22 4.29 -30.33
N SER A 26 -27.17 4.70 -29.06
CA SER A 26 -26.24 5.78 -28.68
C SER A 26 -24.79 5.28 -28.73
N GLN A 27 -23.83 6.21 -28.86
CA GLN A 27 -22.39 5.88 -28.89
C GLN A 27 -21.96 5.00 -27.70
N PHE A 28 -22.47 5.28 -26.49
CA PHE A 28 -22.09 4.56 -25.28
C PHE A 28 -22.85 3.25 -25.08
N GLU A 29 -24.07 3.13 -25.62
CA GLU A 29 -24.88 1.93 -25.47
C GLU A 29 -24.31 0.77 -26.27
N GLN A 30 -23.87 1.02 -27.51
CA GLN A 30 -23.21 0.01 -28.32
C GLN A 30 -21.93 -0.50 -27.64
N GLU A 31 -21.09 0.41 -27.15
CA GLU A 31 -19.87 0.06 -26.39
C GLU A 31 -20.18 -0.74 -25.13
N LYS A 32 -21.22 -0.37 -24.38
CA LYS A 32 -21.64 -1.12 -23.19
C LYS A 32 -22.05 -2.55 -23.55
N LEU A 33 -22.82 -2.73 -24.63
CA LEU A 33 -23.32 -4.03 -25.07
C LEU A 33 -22.19 -4.97 -25.52
N VAL A 34 -21.21 -4.47 -26.28
CA VAL A 34 -20.09 -5.30 -26.77
C VAL A 34 -19.08 -5.67 -25.67
N ASN A 35 -19.14 -5.00 -24.51
CA ASN A 35 -18.28 -5.27 -23.35
C ASN A 35 -18.99 -6.08 -22.24
N LEU A 36 -20.25 -6.50 -22.45
CA LEU A 36 -20.93 -7.44 -21.56
C LEU A 36 -20.27 -8.82 -21.65
N SER A 37 -20.11 -9.45 -20.50
CA SER A 37 -19.64 -10.82 -20.35
C SER A 37 -20.11 -11.40 -19.02
N GLY A 38 -19.99 -12.72 -18.89
CA GLY A 38 -20.31 -13.44 -17.65
C GLY A 38 -19.54 -12.88 -16.44
N VAL A 39 -18.36 -12.33 -16.68
CA VAL A 39 -17.52 -11.66 -15.68
C VAL A 39 -18.00 -10.24 -15.38
N SER A 40 -18.19 -9.40 -16.41
CA SER A 40 -18.37 -7.95 -16.23
C SER A 40 -19.79 -7.55 -15.83
N SER A 41 -20.78 -8.39 -16.12
CA SER A 41 -22.19 -8.00 -16.03
C SER A 41 -23.16 -9.09 -15.60
N ASN A 42 -22.65 -10.29 -15.30
CA ASN A 42 -23.46 -11.48 -15.08
C ASN A 42 -24.50 -11.70 -16.19
N LYS A 43 -24.06 -11.56 -17.44
CA LYS A 43 -24.80 -11.84 -18.68
C LYS A 43 -23.83 -12.43 -19.69
N LEU A 44 -24.25 -13.40 -20.49
CA LEU A 44 -23.38 -13.92 -21.55
C LEU A 44 -22.93 -12.82 -22.51
N SER A 45 -21.70 -12.90 -22.98
CA SER A 45 -21.22 -12.00 -24.02
C SER A 45 -22.04 -12.14 -25.30
N LEU A 46 -21.99 -11.11 -26.15
CA LEU A 46 -22.63 -11.16 -27.46
C LEU A 46 -22.06 -12.30 -28.33
N LEU A 47 -20.78 -12.64 -28.14
CA LEU A 47 -20.09 -13.71 -28.87
C LEU A 47 -20.68 -15.07 -28.51
N THR A 48 -20.72 -15.40 -27.22
CA THR A 48 -21.28 -16.66 -26.73
C THR A 48 -22.78 -16.74 -26.99
N THR A 49 -23.52 -15.64 -26.82
CA THR A 49 -24.96 -15.58 -27.14
C THR A 49 -25.23 -15.89 -28.61
N ARG A 50 -24.44 -15.30 -29.53
CA ARG A 50 -24.57 -15.57 -30.96
C ARG A 50 -24.22 -17.01 -31.30
N TYR A 51 -23.17 -17.56 -30.69
CA TYR A 51 -22.80 -18.95 -30.86
C TYR A 51 -23.94 -19.88 -30.41
N LEU A 52 -24.47 -19.70 -29.20
CA LEU A 52 -25.58 -20.52 -28.70
C LEU A 52 -26.82 -20.41 -29.60
N LYS A 53 -27.20 -19.20 -30.03
CA LYS A 53 -28.36 -19.01 -30.91
C LYS A 53 -28.16 -19.64 -32.29
N SER A 54 -26.97 -19.52 -32.86
CA SER A 54 -26.67 -20.07 -34.20
C SER A 54 -26.64 -21.59 -34.21
N ASN A 55 -26.51 -22.23 -33.04
CA ASN A 55 -26.47 -23.68 -32.88
C ASN A 55 -27.70 -24.26 -32.16
N ASP A 56 -28.78 -23.48 -31.99
CA ASP A 56 -30.00 -23.93 -31.28
C ASP A 56 -29.73 -24.43 -29.84
N LEU A 57 -28.81 -23.76 -29.14
CA LEU A 57 -28.41 -24.08 -27.76
C LEU A 57 -28.83 -23.02 -26.74
N TYR A 58 -29.33 -21.86 -27.17
CA TYR A 58 -29.62 -20.74 -26.27
C TYR A 58 -30.69 -21.08 -25.23
N ASP A 59 -31.87 -21.50 -25.68
CA ASP A 59 -32.98 -21.85 -24.77
C ASP A 59 -32.63 -23.09 -23.95
N LYS A 60 -31.94 -24.08 -24.54
CA LYS A 60 -31.45 -25.27 -23.84
C LYS A 60 -30.47 -24.94 -22.71
N PHE A 61 -29.62 -23.93 -22.91
CA PHE A 61 -28.67 -23.49 -21.89
C PHE A 61 -29.39 -22.80 -20.72
N GLU A 62 -30.42 -22.00 -21.00
CA GLU A 62 -31.25 -21.38 -19.95
C GLU A 62 -31.97 -22.43 -19.11
N GLU A 63 -32.46 -23.51 -19.74
CA GLU A 63 -33.18 -24.59 -19.04
C GLU A 63 -32.25 -25.60 -18.34
N SER A 64 -31.13 -25.96 -18.97
CA SER A 64 -30.27 -27.07 -18.55
C SER A 64 -28.79 -26.78 -18.87
N PRO A 65 -28.16 -25.81 -18.17
CA PRO A 65 -26.84 -25.31 -18.52
C PRO A 65 -25.75 -26.38 -18.46
N LEU A 66 -25.83 -27.30 -17.48
CA LEU A 66 -24.85 -28.36 -17.33
C LEU A 66 -24.84 -29.31 -18.52
N VAL A 67 -26.01 -29.70 -19.04
CA VAL A 67 -26.11 -30.61 -20.19
C VAL A 67 -25.42 -30.01 -21.41
N VAL A 68 -25.74 -28.75 -21.72
CA VAL A 68 -25.11 -28.01 -22.82
C VAL A 68 -23.59 -27.90 -22.61
N ILE A 69 -23.12 -27.65 -21.38
CA ILE A 69 -21.68 -27.61 -21.07
C ILE A 69 -21.00 -28.95 -21.31
N TYR A 70 -21.61 -30.08 -20.92
CA TYR A 70 -21.05 -31.41 -21.17
C TYR A 70 -21.00 -31.75 -22.66
N ASP A 71 -22.05 -31.43 -23.42
CA ASP A 71 -22.10 -31.69 -24.86
C ASP A 71 -21.05 -30.85 -25.60
N LEU A 72 -20.93 -29.57 -25.24
CA LEU A 72 -19.92 -28.68 -25.82
C LEU A 72 -18.48 -29.08 -25.42
N ASP A 73 -18.24 -29.61 -24.21
CA ASP A 73 -16.93 -30.19 -23.85
C ASP A 73 -16.59 -31.38 -24.75
N TYR A 74 -17.56 -32.25 -25.04
CA TYR A 74 -17.36 -33.36 -25.98
C TYR A 74 -16.98 -32.85 -27.37
N GLU A 75 -17.67 -31.82 -27.88
CA GLU A 75 -17.33 -31.18 -29.15
C GLU A 75 -15.94 -30.50 -29.12
N LEU A 76 -15.56 -29.88 -28.00
CA LEU A 76 -14.23 -29.28 -27.83
C LEU A 76 -13.14 -30.34 -27.95
N MET A 77 -13.32 -31.50 -27.32
CA MET A 77 -12.35 -32.59 -27.40
C MET A 77 -12.25 -33.18 -28.80
N ALA A 78 -13.36 -33.28 -29.52
CA ALA A 78 -13.39 -33.81 -30.89
C ALA A 78 -12.76 -32.84 -31.90
N ASN A 79 -13.11 -31.55 -31.81
CA ASN A 79 -12.80 -30.56 -32.83
C ASN A 79 -11.59 -29.68 -32.49
N LYS A 80 -11.17 -29.66 -31.22
CA LYS A 80 -10.07 -28.82 -30.70
C LYS A 80 -10.23 -27.34 -31.04
N SER A 81 -11.49 -26.87 -31.09
CA SER A 81 -11.82 -25.49 -31.46
C SER A 81 -11.45 -24.51 -30.36
N ARG A 82 -10.55 -23.57 -30.66
CA ARG A 82 -10.13 -22.53 -29.71
C ARG A 82 -11.31 -21.65 -29.29
N ASN A 83 -12.14 -21.20 -30.24
CA ASN A 83 -13.31 -20.37 -29.92
C ASN A 83 -14.30 -21.10 -29.01
N LEU A 84 -14.48 -22.42 -29.23
CA LEU A 84 -15.33 -23.22 -28.36
C LEU A 84 -14.79 -23.30 -26.92
N ALA A 85 -13.47 -23.38 -26.75
CA ALA A 85 -12.86 -23.30 -25.41
C ALA A 85 -13.19 -21.97 -24.72
N TYR A 86 -13.20 -20.84 -25.45
CA TYR A 86 -13.67 -19.58 -24.85
C TYR A 86 -15.15 -19.63 -24.48
N TYR A 87 -16.04 -20.07 -25.38
CA TYR A 87 -17.48 -20.12 -25.07
C TYR A 87 -17.75 -21.00 -23.84
N LEU A 88 -17.16 -22.19 -23.77
CA LEU A 88 -17.21 -23.06 -22.59
C LEU A 88 -16.69 -22.37 -21.33
N SER A 89 -15.59 -21.62 -21.43
CA SER A 89 -15.06 -20.90 -20.27
C SER A 89 -16.06 -19.88 -19.71
N GLU A 90 -16.75 -19.13 -20.58
CA GLU A 90 -17.75 -18.15 -20.17
C GLU A 90 -19.02 -18.83 -19.65
N LEU A 91 -19.50 -19.89 -20.30
CA LEU A 91 -20.67 -20.65 -19.85
C LEU A 91 -20.45 -21.23 -18.45
N CYS A 92 -19.30 -21.88 -18.22
CA CYS A 92 -18.94 -22.39 -16.89
C CYS A 92 -18.86 -21.27 -15.85
N TYR A 93 -18.21 -20.14 -16.16
CA TYR A 93 -18.14 -19.00 -15.23
C TYR A 93 -19.53 -18.45 -14.90
N PHE A 94 -20.37 -18.27 -15.93
CA PHE A 94 -21.73 -17.75 -15.79
C PHE A 94 -22.62 -18.70 -14.97
N THR A 95 -22.57 -20.01 -15.24
CA THR A 95 -23.27 -21.01 -14.41
C THR A 95 -22.76 -20.99 -12.97
N GLY A 96 -21.45 -20.84 -12.78
CA GLY A 96 -20.83 -20.72 -11.45
C GLY A 96 -21.29 -19.50 -10.65
N ASN A 97 -21.66 -18.39 -11.30
CA ASN A 97 -22.15 -17.18 -10.61
C ASN A 97 -23.50 -17.39 -9.91
N SER A 98 -24.30 -18.36 -10.37
CA SER A 98 -25.62 -18.68 -9.82
C SER A 98 -25.56 -19.71 -8.69
N LEU A 99 -24.38 -20.25 -8.39
CA LEU A 99 -24.19 -21.29 -7.37
C LEU A 99 -23.66 -20.70 -6.07
N ASP A 100 -24.12 -21.26 -4.94
CA ASP A 100 -23.52 -20.99 -3.64
C ASP A 100 -22.15 -21.65 -3.53
N MET A 101 -21.22 -21.04 -2.80
CA MET A 101 -19.85 -21.57 -2.62
C MET A 101 -19.79 -22.94 -1.91
N GLU A 102 -20.89 -23.35 -1.26
CA GLU A 102 -21.03 -24.67 -0.62
C GLU A 102 -21.54 -25.74 -1.58
N ASP A 103 -22.06 -25.34 -2.75
CA ASP A 103 -22.50 -26.27 -3.78
C ASP A 103 -21.30 -27.05 -4.35
N PRO A 104 -21.37 -28.40 -4.43
CA PRO A 104 -20.31 -29.21 -5.05
C PRO A 104 -19.95 -28.81 -6.48
N GLN A 105 -20.88 -28.19 -7.22
CA GLN A 105 -20.67 -27.70 -8.59
C GLN A 105 -19.94 -26.35 -8.64
N PHE A 106 -19.91 -25.56 -7.55
CA PHE A 106 -19.27 -24.23 -7.55
C PHE A 106 -17.80 -24.34 -7.95
N ALA A 107 -17.03 -25.16 -7.22
CA ALA A 107 -15.62 -25.38 -7.52
C ALA A 107 -15.43 -25.99 -8.91
N LYS A 108 -16.35 -26.89 -9.32
CA LYS A 108 -16.31 -27.52 -10.64
C LYS A 108 -16.43 -26.51 -11.78
N MET A 109 -17.40 -25.62 -11.69
CA MET A 109 -17.67 -24.62 -12.72
C MET A 109 -16.53 -23.63 -12.86
N TYR A 110 -16.01 -23.08 -11.75
CA TYR A 110 -14.88 -22.15 -11.83
C TYR A 110 -13.55 -22.82 -12.20
N ALA A 111 -13.30 -24.06 -11.76
CA ALA A 111 -12.10 -24.80 -12.18
C ALA A 111 -12.15 -25.11 -13.69
N SER A 112 -13.31 -25.50 -14.20
CA SER A 112 -13.49 -25.75 -15.65
C SER A 112 -13.38 -24.45 -16.44
N ALA A 113 -13.97 -23.35 -15.96
CA ALA A 113 -13.82 -22.03 -16.57
C ALA A 113 -12.34 -21.58 -16.64
N LEU A 114 -11.56 -21.83 -15.58
CA LEU A 114 -10.12 -21.58 -15.55
C LEU A 114 -9.38 -22.44 -16.59
N VAL A 115 -9.67 -23.75 -16.66
CA VAL A 115 -9.00 -24.67 -17.60
C VAL A 115 -9.34 -24.34 -19.05
N TYR A 116 -10.61 -24.08 -19.37
CA TYR A 116 -11.02 -23.75 -20.73
C TYR A 116 -10.48 -22.38 -21.19
N SER A 117 -10.46 -21.38 -20.30
CA SER A 117 -9.83 -20.10 -20.63
C SER A 117 -8.30 -20.22 -20.77
N TYR A 118 -7.63 -21.01 -19.94
CA TYR A 118 -6.21 -21.34 -20.13
C TYR A 118 -5.98 -22.04 -21.48
N THR A 119 -6.86 -22.98 -21.84
CA THR A 119 -6.81 -23.70 -23.12
C THR A 119 -6.95 -22.73 -24.29
N TYR A 120 -7.90 -21.80 -24.23
CA TYR A 120 -8.02 -20.72 -25.21
C TYR A 120 -6.74 -19.89 -25.31
N LEU A 121 -6.14 -19.51 -24.17
CA LEU A 121 -5.01 -18.57 -24.15
C LEU A 121 -3.69 -19.21 -24.57
N PHE A 122 -3.42 -20.45 -24.16
CA PHE A 122 -2.06 -21.00 -24.16
C PHE A 122 -1.91 -22.39 -24.78
N ASP A 123 -2.99 -23.17 -24.91
CA ASP A 123 -2.86 -24.53 -25.45
C ASP A 123 -2.54 -24.48 -26.95
N LYS A 124 -1.40 -25.06 -27.33
CA LYS A 124 -0.92 -25.10 -28.72
C LYS A 124 -1.72 -26.07 -29.58
N LYS A 125 -2.53 -26.95 -28.98
CA LYS A 125 -3.38 -27.93 -29.67
C LYS A 125 -4.73 -27.36 -30.09
N ALA A 126 -5.14 -26.24 -29.50
CA ALA A 126 -6.36 -25.54 -29.88
C ALA A 126 -6.17 -24.79 -31.21
N ASN A 127 -7.14 -24.91 -32.13
CA ASN A 127 -7.11 -24.30 -33.46
C ASN A 127 -8.30 -23.34 -33.67
N PRO A 128 -8.12 -22.20 -34.38
CA PRO A 128 -6.85 -21.68 -34.90
C PRO A 128 -5.91 -21.20 -33.79
N THR A 129 -4.74 -20.66 -34.13
CA THR A 129 -3.83 -19.99 -33.18
C THR A 129 -4.53 -18.81 -32.49
N PRO A 130 -4.16 -18.44 -31.25
CA PRO A 130 -4.82 -17.35 -30.55
C PRO A 130 -4.51 -16.02 -31.25
N ASP A 131 -5.53 -15.18 -31.40
CA ASP A 131 -5.38 -13.79 -31.83
C ASP A 131 -5.42 -12.87 -30.60
N PRO A 132 -4.30 -12.25 -30.18
CA PRO A 132 -4.25 -11.36 -29.02
C PRO A 132 -5.14 -10.11 -29.14
N PHE A 133 -5.58 -9.76 -30.36
CA PHE A 133 -6.42 -8.58 -30.61
C PHE A 133 -7.91 -8.92 -30.65
N SER A 134 -8.30 -10.19 -30.56
CA SER A 134 -9.70 -10.59 -30.57
C SER A 134 -10.41 -10.26 -29.25
N ALA A 135 -11.73 -10.05 -29.33
CA ALA A 135 -12.54 -9.83 -28.14
C ALA A 135 -12.59 -11.09 -27.25
N GLU A 136 -12.60 -12.28 -27.86
CA GLU A 136 -12.50 -13.58 -27.21
C GLU A 136 -11.23 -13.67 -26.37
N PHE A 137 -10.08 -13.18 -26.84
CA PHE A 137 -8.84 -13.20 -26.08
C PHE A 137 -8.92 -12.35 -24.82
N ARG A 138 -9.45 -11.13 -24.95
CA ARG A 138 -9.69 -10.26 -23.79
C ARG A 138 -10.65 -10.89 -22.79
N PHE A 139 -11.74 -11.49 -23.25
CA PHE A 139 -12.72 -12.12 -22.37
C PHE A 139 -12.19 -13.41 -21.72
N ALA A 140 -11.47 -14.25 -22.47
CA ALA A 140 -10.80 -15.43 -21.91
C ALA A 140 -9.80 -15.05 -20.82
N LEU A 141 -9.02 -13.98 -21.02
CA LEU A 141 -8.11 -13.45 -20.00
C LEU A 141 -8.86 -13.05 -18.72
N PHE A 142 -9.96 -12.30 -18.85
CA PHE A 142 -10.78 -11.92 -17.70
C PHE A 142 -11.42 -13.12 -17.02
N THR A 143 -11.98 -14.05 -17.78
CA THR A 143 -12.56 -15.29 -17.25
C THR A 143 -11.52 -16.10 -16.49
N TYR A 144 -10.29 -16.23 -17.02
CA TYR A 144 -9.20 -16.91 -16.33
C TYR A 144 -8.87 -16.25 -14.98
N ASN A 145 -8.58 -14.94 -14.98
CA ASN A 145 -8.19 -14.22 -13.76
C ASN A 145 -9.31 -14.22 -12.71
N ARG A 146 -10.58 -14.20 -13.14
CA ARG A 146 -11.73 -14.12 -12.24
C ARG A 146 -12.18 -15.50 -11.76
N SER A 147 -12.02 -16.55 -12.57
CA SER A 147 -12.20 -17.93 -12.12
C SER A 147 -11.21 -18.29 -11.03
N LEU A 148 -9.93 -17.95 -11.22
CA LEU A 148 -8.90 -18.17 -10.20
C LEU A 148 -9.21 -17.42 -8.91
N ALA A 149 -9.71 -16.18 -8.99
CA ALA A 149 -10.18 -15.44 -7.82
C ALA A 149 -11.30 -16.19 -7.06
N GLN A 150 -12.28 -16.76 -7.74
CA GLN A 150 -13.35 -17.53 -7.10
C GLN A 150 -12.82 -18.81 -6.44
N LEU A 151 -11.87 -19.49 -7.07
CA LEU A 151 -11.21 -20.66 -6.51
C LEU A 151 -10.38 -20.34 -5.26
N VAL A 152 -9.71 -19.18 -5.22
CA VAL A 152 -9.02 -18.70 -4.00
C VAL A 152 -10.03 -18.48 -2.87
N ARG A 153 -11.20 -17.86 -3.15
CA ARG A 153 -12.26 -17.68 -2.14
C ARG A 153 -12.81 -19.01 -1.65
N PHE A 154 -13.08 -19.94 -2.55
CA PHE A 154 -13.51 -21.30 -2.23
C PHE A 154 -12.49 -22.00 -1.32
N ALA A 155 -11.21 -21.99 -1.71
CA ALA A 155 -10.15 -22.63 -0.95
C ALA A 155 -10.00 -22.03 0.45
N LYS A 156 -10.12 -20.71 0.57
CA LYS A 156 -10.11 -20.01 1.87
C LYS A 156 -11.29 -20.39 2.77
N LYS A 157 -12.50 -20.51 2.22
CA LYS A 157 -13.69 -20.91 2.98
C LYS A 157 -13.58 -22.37 3.45
N ASN A 158 -12.96 -23.23 2.64
CA ASN A 158 -12.78 -24.64 2.95
C ASN A 158 -11.59 -24.89 3.89
N ARG A 159 -11.85 -24.78 5.20
CA ARG A 159 -10.86 -24.95 6.28
C ARG A 159 -10.16 -26.32 6.34
N LYS A 160 -10.60 -27.31 5.54
CA LYS A 160 -9.93 -28.63 5.43
C LYS A 160 -8.66 -28.57 4.58
N LEU A 161 -8.47 -27.52 3.77
CA LEU A 161 -7.27 -27.33 2.96
C LEU A 161 -6.16 -26.73 3.81
N THR A 162 -5.37 -27.62 4.43
CA THR A 162 -4.30 -27.25 5.36
C THR A 162 -3.09 -26.65 4.65
N ASN A 163 -2.77 -27.11 3.44
CA ASN A 163 -1.73 -26.54 2.59
C ASN A 163 -2.32 -26.04 1.27
N VAL A 164 -1.64 -25.05 0.66
CA VAL A 164 -2.00 -24.51 -0.66
C VAL A 164 -1.98 -25.59 -1.76
N THR A 165 -1.14 -26.62 -1.58
CA THR A 165 -0.97 -27.75 -2.51
C THR A 165 -2.01 -28.86 -2.35
N ASP A 166 -2.80 -28.85 -1.28
CA ASP A 166 -3.84 -29.87 -1.05
C ASP A 166 -5.08 -29.63 -1.96
N LEU A 167 -5.03 -28.58 -2.79
CA LEU A 167 -6.10 -28.18 -3.67
C LEU A 167 -6.22 -29.16 -4.85
N SER A 168 -7.27 -29.96 -4.85
CA SER A 168 -7.72 -30.78 -5.97
C SER A 168 -9.14 -30.35 -6.34
N LEU A 169 -9.36 -29.97 -7.60
CA LEU A 169 -10.60 -29.33 -8.03
C LEU A 169 -11.31 -30.19 -9.08
N PRO A 170 -12.59 -30.57 -8.87
CA PRO A 170 -13.33 -31.29 -9.89
C PRO A 170 -13.44 -30.44 -11.15
N LEU A 171 -13.48 -31.09 -12.32
CA LEU A 171 -13.77 -30.44 -13.60
C LEU A 171 -15.07 -31.02 -14.17
N VAL A 172 -15.57 -30.41 -15.25
CA VAL A 172 -16.59 -31.04 -16.11
C VAL A 172 -16.11 -32.44 -16.51
N ARG A 173 -14.83 -32.56 -16.93
CA ARG A 173 -14.16 -33.83 -17.20
C ARG A 173 -12.92 -34.00 -16.33
N GLY A 174 -12.96 -35.00 -15.44
CA GLY A 174 -11.84 -35.34 -14.56
C GLY A 174 -11.63 -34.33 -13.42
N THR A 175 -10.38 -34.17 -13.01
CA THR A 175 -9.96 -33.38 -11.86
C THR A 175 -8.70 -32.58 -12.20
N LEU A 176 -8.64 -31.31 -11.78
CA LEU A 176 -7.43 -30.50 -11.82
C LEU A 176 -6.60 -30.77 -10.56
N GLN A 177 -5.42 -31.36 -10.73
CA GLN A 177 -4.55 -31.76 -9.64
C GLN A 177 -3.34 -30.83 -9.52
N MET A 178 -3.19 -30.18 -8.37
CA MET A 178 -2.03 -29.32 -8.11
C MET A 178 -0.82 -30.17 -7.71
N LEU A 179 0.25 -30.12 -8.51
CA LEU A 179 1.51 -30.82 -8.24
C LEU A 179 2.40 -30.09 -7.23
N GLY A 180 2.24 -28.77 -7.10
CA GLY A 180 3.07 -27.94 -6.24
C GLY A 180 2.72 -26.45 -6.31
N ALA A 181 3.38 -25.67 -5.44
CA ALA A 181 3.27 -24.22 -5.39
C ALA A 181 4.65 -23.56 -5.36
N GLU A 182 4.95 -22.78 -6.39
CA GLU A 182 6.15 -21.94 -6.52
C GLU A 182 5.82 -20.53 -6.02
N VAL A 183 6.56 -20.05 -5.02
CA VAL A 183 6.28 -18.77 -4.36
C VAL A 183 7.53 -17.90 -4.40
N GLU A 184 7.48 -16.83 -5.17
CA GLU A 184 8.54 -15.84 -5.38
C GLU A 184 8.14 -14.49 -4.73
N THR A 185 7.89 -14.53 -3.43
CA THR A 185 7.53 -13.36 -2.62
C THR A 185 8.44 -13.27 -1.41
N ALA A 186 8.54 -12.09 -0.79
CA ALA A 186 9.31 -11.92 0.45
C ALA A 186 8.81 -12.82 1.61
N TRP A 187 7.59 -13.35 1.50
CA TRP A 187 6.98 -14.22 2.48
C TRP A 187 6.04 -15.23 1.83
N LYS A 188 6.10 -16.50 2.26
CA LYS A 188 5.28 -17.60 1.75
C LYS A 188 4.06 -17.87 2.67
N PRO A 189 2.82 -17.85 2.15
CA PRO A 189 1.65 -18.26 2.92
C PRO A 189 1.69 -19.75 3.25
N GLN A 190 1.34 -20.08 4.49
CA GLN A 190 1.20 -21.46 4.96
C GLN A 190 -0.11 -22.08 4.45
N ASN A 191 -1.20 -21.30 4.42
CA ASN A 191 -2.52 -21.74 3.98
C ASN A 191 -3.36 -20.60 3.42
N PHE A 192 -4.52 -20.94 2.86
CA PHE A 192 -5.42 -19.98 2.23
C PHE A 192 -6.07 -18.96 3.18
N LEU A 193 -6.07 -19.18 4.51
CA LEU A 193 -6.57 -18.18 5.48
C LEU A 193 -5.71 -16.92 5.51
N GLN A 194 -4.49 -17.00 4.99
CA GLN A 194 -3.56 -15.89 4.87
C GLN A 194 -3.62 -15.22 3.50
N ILE A 195 -4.62 -15.53 2.68
CA ILE A 195 -4.75 -14.98 1.32
C ILE A 195 -6.12 -14.30 1.21
N GLU A 196 -6.15 -13.06 0.72
CA GLU A 196 -7.37 -12.36 0.29
C GLU A 196 -7.32 -12.09 -1.21
N VAL A 197 -8.48 -11.95 -1.85
CA VAL A 197 -8.56 -11.53 -3.25
C VAL A 197 -8.62 -10.00 -3.30
N ALA A 198 -7.71 -9.35 -4.03
CA ALA A 198 -7.67 -7.88 -4.09
C ALA A 198 -8.94 -7.28 -4.72
N TYR A 199 -9.57 -7.99 -5.66
CA TYR A 199 -10.83 -7.57 -6.30
C TYR A 199 -12.00 -7.32 -5.36
N ASP A 200 -11.96 -7.83 -4.12
CA ASP A 200 -13.04 -7.68 -3.14
C ASP A 200 -13.02 -6.31 -2.44
N TYR A 201 -11.97 -5.52 -2.67
CA TYR A 201 -11.75 -4.26 -1.97
C TYR A 201 -11.85 -3.08 -2.92
N ARG A 202 -12.65 -2.08 -2.52
CA ARG A 202 -12.63 -0.75 -3.12
C ARG A 202 -11.84 0.19 -2.23
N VAL A 203 -10.67 0.61 -2.70
CA VAL A 203 -9.81 1.53 -1.96
C VAL A 203 -10.34 2.97 -2.05
N LYS A 204 -10.18 3.71 -0.95
CA LYS A 204 -10.39 5.17 -0.86
C LYS A 204 -9.25 5.76 -0.01
N GLY A 205 -8.98 7.06 -0.16
CA GLY A 205 -8.00 7.78 0.66
C GLY A 205 -6.58 7.87 0.08
N PHE A 206 -6.34 7.29 -1.11
CA PHE A 206 -5.11 7.47 -1.89
C PHE A 206 -5.39 8.39 -3.08
N SER A 207 -4.39 9.17 -3.50
CA SER A 207 -4.50 10.07 -4.67
C SER A 207 -4.62 9.30 -5.98
N ASN A 208 -4.04 8.09 -6.05
CA ASN A 208 -4.10 7.20 -7.20
C ASN A 208 -4.26 5.74 -6.75
N HIS A 209 -4.82 4.91 -7.64
CA HIS A 209 -4.87 3.46 -7.47
C HIS A 209 -3.85 2.82 -8.43
N ILE A 210 -2.81 2.23 -7.87
CA ILE A 210 -1.71 1.64 -8.63
C ILE A 210 -2.02 0.17 -8.89
N SER A 211 -2.52 -0.07 -10.10
CA SER A 211 -2.75 -1.41 -10.65
C SER A 211 -2.34 -1.48 -12.12
N LYS A 212 -2.07 -2.69 -12.59
CA LYS A 212 -1.82 -2.98 -14.01
C LYS A 212 -2.69 -4.16 -14.43
N TYR A 213 -3.30 -4.08 -15.61
CA TYR A 213 -3.98 -5.21 -16.23
C TYR A 213 -2.98 -6.22 -16.81
N GLY A 214 -3.30 -7.50 -16.77
CA GLY A 214 -2.44 -8.56 -17.27
C GLY A 214 -3.00 -9.96 -16.99
N ILE A 215 -2.13 -10.97 -16.97
CA ILE A 215 -2.48 -12.35 -16.60
C ILE A 215 -2.22 -12.59 -15.11
N GLY A 216 -3.09 -13.37 -14.47
CA GLY A 216 -3.04 -13.72 -13.06
C GLY A 216 -4.04 -12.95 -12.20
N THR A 217 -4.24 -13.41 -10.97
CA THR A 217 -5.17 -12.83 -10.01
C THR A 217 -4.38 -12.06 -8.94
N PRO A 218 -4.55 -10.74 -8.82
CA PRO A 218 -4.01 -9.99 -7.69
C PRO A 218 -4.63 -10.45 -6.36
N VAL A 219 -3.77 -10.80 -5.41
CA VAL A 219 -4.12 -11.28 -4.06
C VAL A 219 -3.34 -10.49 -3.01
N ILE A 220 -3.88 -10.48 -1.79
CA ILE A 220 -3.25 -9.93 -0.60
C ILE A 220 -2.71 -11.10 0.22
N LEU A 221 -1.41 -11.13 0.49
CA LEU A 221 -0.81 -12.11 1.39
C LEU A 221 -0.69 -11.52 2.79
N ASN A 222 -1.36 -12.12 3.77
CA ASN A 222 -1.41 -11.66 5.15
C ASN A 222 -0.47 -12.48 6.02
N ARG A 223 0.67 -11.89 6.38
CA ARG A 223 1.61 -12.43 7.36
C ARG A 223 1.16 -12.02 8.75
N LYS A 224 0.63 -12.97 9.54
CA LYS A 224 0.14 -12.68 10.89
C LYS A 224 1.27 -12.29 11.82
N PHE A 225 2.30 -13.13 11.98
CA PHE A 225 3.57 -12.83 12.63
C PHE A 225 4.63 -13.80 12.11
N PRO A 226 5.91 -13.41 12.02
CA PRO A 226 6.99 -14.36 11.85
C PRO A 226 7.12 -15.23 13.10
N GLU A 227 6.89 -16.53 13.00
CA GLU A 227 7.16 -17.47 14.10
C GLU A 227 8.66 -17.50 14.49
N ASN A 228 9.55 -17.04 13.61
CA ASN A 228 11.01 -17.14 13.73
C ASN A 228 11.76 -15.79 13.78
N GLU A 229 11.09 -14.64 13.89
CA GLU A 229 11.81 -13.36 14.03
C GLU A 229 12.23 -13.12 15.48
N SER A 230 13.45 -12.61 15.67
CA SER A 230 13.95 -12.25 17.00
C SER A 230 13.06 -11.18 17.65
N GLN A 231 12.86 -11.26 18.97
CA GLN A 231 12.11 -10.25 19.72
C GLN A 231 12.61 -8.81 19.48
N GLU A 232 13.91 -8.65 19.22
CA GLU A 232 14.53 -7.35 18.92
C GLU A 232 14.05 -6.73 17.60
N ARG A 233 13.62 -7.54 16.62
CA ARG A 233 13.13 -7.07 15.32
C ARG A 233 11.62 -6.83 15.31
N ILE A 234 10.87 -7.60 16.09
CA ILE A 234 9.40 -7.50 16.19
C ILE A 234 8.96 -6.06 16.53
N LYS A 235 9.73 -5.33 17.34
CA LYS A 235 9.41 -3.94 17.72
C LYS A 235 9.39 -2.95 16.55
N TYR A 236 9.97 -3.29 15.40
CA TYR A 236 9.98 -2.45 14.20
C TYR A 236 9.03 -2.93 13.10
N GLU A 237 8.33 -4.04 13.30
CA GLU A 237 7.30 -4.49 12.37
C GLU A 237 6.06 -3.60 12.49
N PHE A 238 5.48 -3.24 11.34
CA PHE A 238 4.40 -2.26 11.25
C PHE A 238 3.21 -2.63 12.15
N ILE A 239 2.94 -1.75 13.12
CA ILE A 239 1.96 -1.84 14.22
C ILE A 239 1.91 -3.22 14.86
N ASN A 240 2.64 -3.35 15.98
CA ASN A 240 2.67 -4.56 16.79
C ASN A 240 1.26 -5.15 16.98
N GLY A 241 1.06 -6.38 16.55
CA GLY A 241 -0.24 -7.07 16.54
C GLY A 241 -0.99 -7.11 15.20
N VAL A 242 -0.81 -6.16 14.28
CA VAL A 242 -1.68 -5.98 13.08
C VAL A 242 -1.34 -6.94 11.93
N GLY A 243 -0.12 -7.48 11.89
CA GLY A 243 0.37 -8.30 10.76
C GLY A 243 0.68 -7.44 9.52
N GLN A 244 1.34 -8.01 8.53
CA GLN A 244 1.73 -7.33 7.29
C GLN A 244 0.95 -7.88 6.10
N ALA A 245 0.48 -6.99 5.23
CA ALA A 245 -0.23 -7.34 4.01
C ALA A 245 0.63 -7.04 2.77
N TYR A 246 0.89 -8.06 1.95
CA TYR A 246 1.75 -7.97 0.78
C TYR A 246 0.95 -8.07 -0.51
N PRO A 247 1.31 -7.29 -1.55
CA PRO A 247 0.81 -7.55 -2.89
C PRO A 247 1.41 -8.85 -3.41
N ALA A 248 0.58 -9.66 -4.06
CA ALA A 248 1.05 -10.78 -4.87
C ALA A 248 0.09 -11.02 -6.06
N THR A 249 0.56 -11.74 -7.06
CA THR A 249 -0.24 -12.21 -8.18
C THR A 249 -0.20 -13.74 -8.20
N ALA A 250 -1.36 -14.36 -8.04
CA ALA A 250 -1.52 -15.80 -8.19
C ALA A 250 -1.73 -16.18 -9.67
N PHE A 251 -1.11 -17.26 -10.10
CA PHE A 251 -1.21 -17.79 -11.46
C PHE A 251 -1.19 -19.32 -11.41
N VAL A 252 -1.93 -19.98 -12.31
CA VAL A 252 -1.97 -21.44 -12.43
C VAL A 252 -1.57 -21.86 -13.84
N SER A 253 -0.49 -22.64 -13.97
CA SER A 253 -0.10 -23.27 -15.24
C SER A 253 -0.61 -24.69 -15.32
N LEU A 254 -1.03 -25.11 -16.53
CA LEU A 254 -1.25 -26.52 -16.82
C LEU A 254 0.06 -27.14 -17.30
N GLU A 255 0.42 -28.30 -16.76
CA GLU A 255 1.63 -29.02 -17.16
C GLU A 255 1.40 -29.87 -18.43
N GLU A 256 0.14 -30.16 -18.73
CA GLU A 256 -0.29 -30.90 -19.92
C GLU A 256 -1.45 -30.18 -20.65
N SER A 257 -1.61 -30.48 -21.94
CA SER A 257 -2.73 -29.98 -22.76
C SER A 257 -4.03 -30.63 -22.31
N TYR A 258 -5.07 -29.84 -22.06
CA TYR A 258 -6.41 -30.38 -21.77
C TYR A 258 -6.95 -31.19 -22.95
N LEU A 259 -6.65 -30.76 -24.17
CA LEU A 259 -7.18 -31.35 -25.41
C LEU A 259 -6.51 -32.68 -25.81
N GLU A 260 -5.34 -33.00 -25.26
CA GLU A 260 -4.58 -34.22 -25.55
C GLU A 260 -4.09 -34.95 -24.28
N ASN A 261 -4.66 -34.63 -23.11
CA ASN A 261 -4.27 -35.26 -21.86
C ASN A 261 -4.47 -36.78 -21.95
N LYS A 262 -3.41 -37.54 -21.67
CA LYS A 262 -3.41 -39.00 -21.69
C LYS A 262 -4.17 -39.59 -20.51
N ASP A 263 -4.14 -38.92 -19.37
CA ASP A 263 -4.94 -39.24 -18.19
C ASP A 263 -6.19 -38.37 -18.17
N LEU A 264 -7.27 -38.88 -18.78
CA LEU A 264 -8.57 -38.20 -18.84
C LEU A 264 -9.21 -37.95 -17.46
N LEU A 265 -8.64 -38.51 -16.38
CA LEU A 265 -9.13 -38.35 -15.02
C LEU A 265 -8.37 -37.26 -14.25
N ASN A 266 -7.09 -37.01 -14.56
CA ASN A 266 -6.25 -36.06 -13.81
C ASN A 266 -5.49 -35.12 -14.75
N LEU A 267 -5.75 -33.82 -14.61
CA LEU A 267 -5.02 -32.75 -15.30
C LEU A 267 -3.99 -32.12 -14.35
N PRO A 268 -2.68 -32.35 -14.55
CA PRO A 268 -1.66 -31.79 -13.68
C PRO A 268 -1.48 -30.28 -13.89
N ALA A 269 -1.37 -29.55 -12.78
CA ALA A 269 -1.17 -28.10 -12.77
C ALA A 269 -0.20 -27.64 -11.67
N LYS A 270 0.35 -26.44 -11.80
CA LYS A 270 1.17 -25.79 -10.77
C LYS A 270 0.63 -24.43 -10.39
N ILE A 271 0.70 -24.12 -9.11
CA ILE A 271 0.39 -22.80 -8.57
C ILE A 271 1.67 -21.97 -8.55
N HIS A 272 1.55 -20.71 -8.97
CA HIS A 272 2.61 -19.72 -8.93
C HIS A 272 2.10 -18.51 -8.16
N VAL A 273 2.93 -17.96 -7.28
CA VAL A 273 2.65 -16.72 -6.56
C VAL A 273 3.84 -15.80 -6.71
N TYR A 274 3.61 -14.67 -7.38
CA TYR A 274 4.66 -13.72 -7.74
C TYR A 274 4.49 -12.39 -7.02
N ASP A 275 5.60 -11.76 -6.67
CA ASP A 275 5.57 -10.42 -6.11
C ASP A 275 5.59 -9.34 -7.21
N PRO A 276 4.50 -8.57 -7.41
CA PRO A 276 4.46 -7.48 -8.37
C PRO A 276 5.41 -6.33 -8.03
N VAL A 277 6.02 -6.33 -6.84
CA VAL A 277 7.06 -5.38 -6.45
C VAL A 277 8.38 -5.69 -7.16
N PHE A 278 8.71 -6.96 -7.42
CA PHE A 278 10.00 -7.35 -8.01
C PHE A 278 9.94 -7.61 -9.51
N ARG A 279 8.76 -7.95 -10.04
CA ARG A 279 8.55 -8.29 -11.45
C ARG A 279 7.17 -7.83 -11.90
N ASP A 280 7.02 -7.51 -13.19
CA ASP A 280 5.73 -7.15 -13.79
C ASP A 280 5.36 -8.03 -14.99
N ARG A 281 6.11 -9.13 -15.20
CA ARG A 281 5.88 -10.11 -16.27
C ARG A 281 5.98 -11.54 -15.76
N ILE A 282 5.29 -12.46 -16.45
CA ILE A 282 5.38 -13.91 -16.27
C ILE A 282 5.94 -14.53 -17.54
N THR A 283 6.87 -15.48 -17.43
CA THR A 283 7.38 -16.24 -18.57
C THR A 283 6.68 -17.60 -18.63
N LEU A 284 5.94 -17.87 -19.71
CA LEU A 284 5.23 -19.13 -19.92
C LEU A 284 5.50 -19.64 -21.33
N GLY A 285 6.08 -20.84 -21.46
CA GLY A 285 6.30 -21.47 -22.77
C GLY A 285 7.14 -20.64 -23.74
N GLY A 286 8.06 -19.79 -23.23
CA GLY A 286 8.88 -18.86 -24.01
C GLY A 286 8.21 -17.50 -24.30
N ILE A 287 6.94 -17.31 -23.91
CA ILE A 287 6.21 -16.06 -24.08
C ILE A 287 6.34 -15.24 -22.80
N SER A 288 6.68 -13.96 -22.94
CA SER A 288 6.70 -13.00 -21.84
C SER A 288 5.35 -12.28 -21.76
N LEU A 289 4.57 -12.52 -20.71
CA LEU A 289 3.21 -12.03 -20.52
C LEU A 289 3.18 -10.88 -19.50
N PRO A 290 2.43 -9.79 -19.73
CA PRO A 290 2.24 -8.76 -18.71
C PRO A 290 1.44 -9.33 -17.53
N MET A 291 1.94 -9.15 -16.32
CA MET A 291 1.31 -9.68 -15.10
C MET A 291 0.24 -8.70 -14.58
N GLU A 292 -0.94 -9.20 -14.21
CA GLU A 292 -1.92 -8.38 -13.50
C GLU A 292 -1.39 -8.07 -12.10
N SER A 293 -1.56 -6.84 -11.61
CA SER A 293 -1.08 -6.47 -10.27
C SER A 293 -1.94 -5.37 -9.64
N ASP A 294 -2.02 -5.40 -8.31
CA ASP A 294 -2.60 -4.34 -7.50
C ASP A 294 -1.73 -4.15 -6.25
N THR A 295 -1.01 -3.03 -6.18
CA THR A 295 -0.13 -2.71 -5.05
C THR A 295 -0.79 -1.78 -4.04
N THR A 296 -1.82 -1.05 -4.43
CA THR A 296 -2.54 -0.12 -3.55
C THR A 296 -3.48 -0.84 -2.60
N THR A 297 -4.19 -1.86 -3.07
CA THR A 297 -5.18 -2.60 -2.27
C THR A 297 -4.58 -3.28 -1.03
N PRO A 298 -3.48 -4.05 -1.13
CA PRO A 298 -2.79 -4.62 0.04
C PRO A 298 -2.37 -3.57 1.08
N LEU A 299 -1.81 -2.44 0.61
CA LEU A 299 -1.41 -1.34 1.46
C LEU A 299 -2.62 -0.74 2.20
N ALA A 300 -3.69 -0.43 1.48
CA ALA A 300 -4.94 0.08 2.05
C ALA A 300 -5.58 -0.91 3.04
N TYR A 301 -5.54 -2.21 2.72
CA TYR A 301 -6.04 -3.28 3.58
C TYR A 301 -5.30 -3.30 4.92
N MET A 302 -3.96 -3.25 4.90
CA MET A 302 -3.13 -3.18 6.10
C MET A 302 -3.45 -1.93 6.93
N LEU A 303 -3.54 -0.75 6.29
CA LEU A 303 -3.83 0.51 6.98
C LEU A 303 -5.21 0.53 7.61
N LYS A 304 -6.22 -0.07 6.96
CA LYS A 304 -7.56 -0.17 7.54
C LYS A 304 -7.55 -0.99 8.83
N ILE A 305 -6.87 -2.14 8.85
CA ILE A 305 -6.79 -2.98 10.06
C ILE A 305 -6.07 -2.24 11.18
N ALA A 306 -4.95 -1.57 10.83
CA ALA A 306 -4.22 -0.68 11.71
C ALA A 306 -5.13 0.38 12.36
N GLN A 307 -5.85 1.17 11.55
CA GLN A 307 -6.76 2.21 12.02
C GLN A 307 -7.91 1.67 12.89
N GLN A 308 -8.45 0.49 12.56
CA GLN A 308 -9.56 -0.13 13.30
C GLN A 308 -9.14 -0.62 14.69
N ARG A 309 -7.94 -1.21 14.82
CA ARG A 309 -7.41 -1.59 16.13
C ARG A 309 -7.07 -0.38 16.97
N ASP A 310 -6.67 0.69 16.32
CA ASP A 310 -6.11 1.84 17.00
C ASP A 310 -7.13 2.82 17.51
N SER A 311 -8.45 2.64 17.23
CA SER A 311 -9.54 3.57 17.59
C SER A 311 -9.00 4.98 17.65
N ILE A 312 -8.75 5.63 16.51
CA ILE A 312 -8.01 6.89 16.34
C ILE A 312 -8.32 7.99 17.40
N LEU A 313 -9.44 7.91 18.12
CA LEU A 313 -9.78 8.67 19.32
C LEU A 313 -8.89 8.39 20.56
N ALA A 314 -8.28 7.21 20.71
CA ALA A 314 -7.37 6.81 21.77
C ALA A 314 -5.91 7.27 21.54
N ILE A 315 -5.59 7.80 20.35
CA ILE A 315 -4.32 8.49 20.05
C ILE A 315 -4.12 9.72 20.97
N PHE A 316 -5.18 10.16 21.64
CA PHE A 316 -5.23 11.33 22.51
C PHE A 316 -5.18 11.01 24.01
N ASP A 317 -5.17 9.72 24.40
CA ASP A 317 -4.93 9.33 25.79
C ASP A 317 -3.43 9.09 26.00
N GLY A 318 -2.77 10.05 26.65
CA GLY A 318 -1.31 10.09 26.87
C GLY A 318 -0.68 8.85 27.52
N GLU A 319 -1.48 7.96 28.12
CA GLU A 319 -1.01 6.69 28.70
C GLU A 319 -0.86 5.56 27.67
N THR A 320 -1.56 5.60 26.52
CA THR A 320 -1.41 4.60 25.43
C THR A 320 -0.36 4.97 24.38
N SER A 321 0.11 6.22 24.37
CA SER A 321 1.06 6.74 23.36
C SER A 321 2.51 6.24 23.54
N MET A 322 2.92 5.77 24.72
CA MET A 322 4.31 5.33 24.96
C MET A 322 4.62 3.95 24.39
N SER A 323 3.65 3.04 24.32
CA SER A 323 3.85 1.67 23.79
C SER A 323 3.98 1.61 22.27
N ARG A 324 3.73 2.74 21.58
CA ARG A 324 3.68 2.84 20.11
C ARG A 324 4.72 3.79 19.50
N LYS A 325 5.61 4.34 20.32
CA LYS A 325 6.74 5.14 19.83
C LYS A 325 7.75 4.20 19.17
N GLY A 326 8.19 4.56 17.96
CA GLY A 326 9.19 3.76 17.25
C GLY A 326 9.21 4.01 15.75
N LEU A 327 10.07 3.25 15.08
CA LEU A 327 10.18 3.23 13.62
C LEU A 327 9.54 1.95 13.08
N TYR A 328 8.74 2.08 12.03
CA TYR A 328 8.01 0.97 11.45
C TYR A 328 8.37 0.77 9.99
N LEU A 329 8.74 -0.46 9.65
CA LEU A 329 9.05 -0.85 8.27
C LEU A 329 7.75 -1.18 7.53
N VAL A 330 7.48 -0.51 6.40
CA VAL A 330 6.29 -0.79 5.57
C VAL A 330 6.36 -2.19 4.95
N TYR A 331 7.56 -2.62 4.58
CA TYR A 331 7.89 -3.98 4.11
C TYR A 331 9.17 -4.47 4.81
N PRO A 332 9.44 -5.79 4.85
CA PRO A 332 10.62 -6.36 5.49
C PRO A 332 11.92 -5.71 5.04
N TYR A 333 12.87 -5.70 5.96
CA TYR A 333 14.20 -5.19 5.70
C TYR A 333 14.87 -5.92 4.54
N HIS A 334 15.46 -5.16 3.60
CA HIS A 334 16.27 -5.69 2.52
C HIS A 334 17.63 -5.01 2.48
N LYS A 335 18.73 -5.77 2.62
CA LYS A 335 20.10 -5.22 2.73
C LYS A 335 20.53 -4.34 1.55
N ASP A 336 20.05 -4.66 0.35
CA ASP A 336 20.42 -3.95 -0.88
C ASP A 336 19.55 -2.72 -1.18
N LYS A 337 18.52 -2.44 -0.36
CA LYS A 337 17.63 -1.28 -0.56
C LYS A 337 17.97 -0.13 0.38
N ILE A 338 17.94 1.09 -0.13
CA ILE A 338 18.20 2.33 0.61
C ILE A 338 17.01 2.66 1.52
N PRO A 339 17.20 2.85 2.83
CA PRO A 339 16.13 3.32 3.71
C PRO A 339 15.70 4.76 3.40
N VAL A 340 14.39 4.97 3.31
CA VAL A 340 13.76 6.31 3.31
C VAL A 340 12.84 6.40 4.51
N ILE A 341 13.13 7.33 5.42
CA ILE A 341 12.46 7.42 6.72
C ILE A 341 11.60 8.69 6.75
N PHE A 342 10.29 8.48 6.87
CA PHE A 342 9.30 9.56 6.93
C PHE A 342 8.99 9.96 8.38
N ILE A 343 9.01 11.26 8.66
CA ILE A 343 8.87 11.83 10.00
C ILE A 343 7.75 12.87 10.00
N HIS A 344 6.62 12.56 10.64
CA HIS A 344 5.42 13.41 10.62
C HIS A 344 5.54 14.67 11.49
N GLY A 345 4.67 15.66 11.26
CA GLY A 345 4.57 16.90 12.02
C GLY A 345 3.71 16.81 13.29
N LEU A 346 3.47 17.98 13.91
CA LEU A 346 2.66 18.16 15.12
C LEU A 346 1.22 17.66 14.94
N ALA A 347 0.62 17.07 15.99
CA ALA A 347 -0.76 16.59 16.02
C ALA A 347 -1.13 15.67 14.84
N SER A 348 -0.15 14.93 14.34
CA SER A 348 -0.26 14.06 13.18
C SER A 348 0.19 12.63 13.51
N SER A 349 0.20 11.76 12.50
CA SER A 349 0.60 10.36 12.62
C SER A 349 1.34 9.89 11.35
N PRO A 350 2.03 8.74 11.41
CA PRO A 350 2.63 8.12 10.22
C PRO A 350 1.70 7.93 9.02
N PHE A 351 0.38 7.87 9.24
CA PHE A 351 -0.61 7.60 8.19
C PHE A 351 -0.58 8.63 7.05
N ILE A 352 -0.13 9.86 7.31
CA ILE A 352 -0.08 10.93 6.29
C ILE A 352 0.85 10.61 5.11
N TRP A 353 1.80 9.70 5.29
CA TRP A 353 2.82 9.39 4.29
C TRP A 353 2.38 8.33 3.28
N PHE A 354 1.35 7.54 3.60
CA PHE A 354 0.97 6.40 2.77
C PHE A 354 0.46 6.76 1.36
N PRO A 355 -0.26 7.88 1.14
CA PRO A 355 -0.53 8.35 -0.21
C PRO A 355 0.73 8.59 -1.04
N MET A 356 1.77 9.20 -0.45
CA MET A 356 3.05 9.41 -1.13
C MET A 356 3.80 8.10 -1.33
N ILE A 357 3.88 7.24 -0.31
CA ILE A 357 4.52 5.92 -0.39
C ILE A 357 3.90 5.08 -1.52
N ASN A 358 2.57 5.12 -1.67
CA ASN A 358 1.86 4.46 -2.76
C ASN A 358 2.31 4.96 -4.14
N GLU A 359 2.40 6.28 -4.35
CA GLU A 359 2.91 6.83 -5.61
C GLU A 359 4.38 6.49 -5.85
N LEU A 360 5.22 6.51 -4.81
CA LEU A 360 6.64 6.18 -4.92
C LEU A 360 6.85 4.70 -5.28
N LEU A 361 6.04 3.80 -4.72
CA LEU A 361 6.04 2.37 -5.05
C LEU A 361 5.52 2.10 -6.47
N SER A 362 4.81 3.03 -7.11
CA SER A 362 4.39 2.85 -8.50
C SER A 362 5.55 2.91 -9.50
N ASP A 363 6.66 3.55 -9.12
CA ASP A 363 7.83 3.71 -9.99
C ASP A 363 8.80 2.54 -9.83
N SER A 364 9.07 1.82 -10.93
CA SER A 364 9.91 0.62 -10.91
C SER A 364 11.34 0.87 -10.46
N GLU A 365 11.91 2.03 -10.80
CA GLU A 365 13.28 2.38 -10.41
C GLU A 365 13.36 2.60 -8.90
N ILE A 366 12.45 3.42 -8.36
CA ILE A 366 12.39 3.69 -6.92
C ILE A 366 12.09 2.41 -6.14
N LYS A 367 11.06 1.67 -6.56
CA LYS A 367 10.64 0.42 -5.93
C LYS A 367 11.78 -0.61 -5.85
N SER A 368 12.66 -0.66 -6.85
CA SER A 368 13.80 -1.56 -6.88
C SER A 368 14.94 -1.14 -5.94
N LYS A 369 15.08 0.15 -5.64
CA LYS A 369 16.22 0.72 -4.91
C LYS A 369 15.91 1.12 -3.47
N TYR A 370 14.67 1.43 -3.15
CA TYR A 370 14.29 2.01 -1.86
C TYR A 370 13.36 1.11 -1.04
N GLN A 371 13.48 1.23 0.28
CA GLN A 371 12.55 0.69 1.25
C GLN A 371 12.05 1.84 2.15
N PHE A 372 10.74 1.87 2.42
CA PHE A 372 10.08 2.98 3.08
C PHE A 372 9.73 2.65 4.52
N TRP A 373 10.14 3.51 5.45
CA TRP A 373 9.88 3.38 6.87
C TRP A 373 9.21 4.65 7.40
N VAL A 374 8.37 4.50 8.42
CA VAL A 374 7.68 5.62 9.05
C VAL A 374 8.04 5.71 10.52
N TYR A 375 8.38 6.90 11.00
CA TYR A 375 8.72 7.14 12.40
C TYR A 375 7.53 7.76 13.12
N TRP A 376 7.12 7.14 14.23
CA TRP A 376 6.11 7.67 15.13
C TRP A 376 6.74 8.15 16.43
N TYR A 377 6.47 9.40 16.77
CA TYR A 377 6.87 10.00 18.04
C TYR A 377 5.74 10.85 18.65
N PRO A 378 5.72 10.97 19.98
CA PRO A 378 4.77 11.84 20.68
C PRO A 378 5.08 13.32 20.39
N THR A 379 4.22 13.96 19.60
CA THR A 379 4.41 15.34 19.17
C THR A 379 4.33 16.36 20.31
N VAL A 380 3.78 15.97 21.46
CA VAL A 380 3.72 16.80 22.67
C VAL A 380 5.06 16.90 23.39
N ASN A 381 5.97 15.95 23.18
CA ASN A 381 7.28 15.96 23.82
C ASN A 381 8.16 17.10 23.29
N PRO A 382 9.10 17.62 24.11
CA PRO A 382 10.09 18.58 23.65
C PRO A 382 10.86 18.08 22.42
N ILE A 383 11.06 18.96 21.43
CA ILE A 383 11.73 18.60 20.17
C ILE A 383 13.14 18.00 20.38
N PRO A 384 14.00 18.53 21.28
CA PRO A 384 15.31 17.90 21.56
C PRO A 384 15.20 16.45 22.04
N LEU A 385 14.19 16.13 22.85
CA LEU A 385 13.96 14.78 23.34
C LEU A 385 13.57 13.85 22.19
N ASN A 386 12.59 14.26 21.37
CA ASN A 386 12.16 13.50 20.20
C ASN A 386 13.31 13.28 19.20
N ALA A 387 14.17 14.29 19.01
CA ALA A 387 15.36 14.20 18.15
C ALA A 387 16.42 13.23 18.69
N ALA A 388 16.73 13.28 19.99
CA ALA A 388 17.64 12.33 20.60
C ALA A 388 17.12 10.90 20.52
N GLU A 389 15.84 10.69 20.82
CA GLU A 389 15.19 9.39 20.71
C GLU A 389 15.16 8.86 19.27
N PHE A 390 15.00 9.76 18.30
CA PHE A 390 15.09 9.41 16.89
C PHE A 390 16.51 8.96 16.52
N ARG A 391 17.54 9.72 16.91
CA ARG A 391 18.95 9.31 16.70
C ARG A 391 19.25 7.96 17.33
N ASP A 392 18.84 7.72 18.58
CA ASP A 392 19.02 6.44 19.26
C ASP A 392 18.33 5.30 18.49
N THR A 393 17.11 5.54 17.99
CA THR A 393 16.38 4.58 17.16
C THR A 393 17.13 4.24 15.88
N LEU A 394 17.73 5.24 15.22
CA LEU A 394 18.53 5.03 14.01
C LEU A 394 19.78 4.17 14.29
N TYR A 395 20.50 4.45 15.38
CA TYR A 395 21.67 3.66 15.77
C TYR A 395 21.29 2.22 16.18
N ASP A 396 20.17 2.04 16.88
CA ASP A 396 19.66 0.72 17.27
C ASP A 396 19.24 -0.11 16.04
N LEU A 397 18.58 0.53 15.05
CA LEU A 397 18.26 -0.11 13.77
C LEU A 397 19.51 -0.59 13.03
N ARG A 398 20.55 0.25 12.97
CA ARG A 398 21.83 -0.15 12.35
C ARG A 398 22.40 -1.37 13.07
N LYS A 399 22.43 -1.36 14.40
CA LYS A 399 22.93 -2.48 15.19
C LYS A 399 22.14 -3.78 14.96
N ILE A 400 20.83 -3.69 14.79
CA ILE A 400 19.94 -4.86 14.64
C ILE A 400 19.96 -5.45 13.23
N TYR A 401 19.99 -4.59 12.20
CA TYR A 401 19.90 -5.01 10.80
C TYR A 401 21.25 -5.11 10.10
N ASP A 402 22.26 -4.36 10.55
CA ASP A 402 23.61 -4.35 9.98
C ASP A 402 24.69 -4.15 11.06
N PRO A 403 24.84 -5.10 12.01
CA PRO A 403 25.77 -4.97 13.14
C PRO A 403 27.24 -4.85 12.73
N LYS A 404 27.59 -5.29 11.51
CA LYS A 404 28.96 -5.27 10.98
C LYS A 404 29.24 -4.10 10.05
N ASN A 405 28.24 -3.26 9.79
CA ASN A 405 28.32 -2.13 8.86
C ASN A 405 28.70 -2.52 7.42
N GLU A 406 28.12 -3.61 6.91
CA GLU A 406 28.39 -4.16 5.57
C GLU A 406 27.35 -3.74 4.53
N HIS A 407 26.18 -3.24 4.96
CA HIS A 407 25.05 -2.93 4.08
C HIS A 407 25.18 -1.54 3.47
N LYS A 408 25.92 -1.42 2.36
CA LYS A 408 26.20 -0.15 1.67
C LYS A 408 24.96 0.70 1.36
N SER A 409 23.81 0.08 1.08
CA SER A 409 22.57 0.82 0.83
C SER A 409 22.02 1.51 2.08
N PHE A 410 22.29 0.98 3.28
CA PHE A 410 21.95 1.62 4.55
C PHE A 410 22.77 2.90 4.75
N ASP A 411 24.02 2.94 4.28
CA ASP A 411 24.90 4.14 4.30
C ASP A 411 24.49 5.25 3.34
N LYS A 412 23.34 5.11 2.68
CA LYS A 412 22.73 6.08 1.77
C LYS A 412 21.36 6.54 2.26
N THR A 413 21.05 6.37 3.54
CA THR A 413 19.72 6.64 4.11
C THR A 413 19.26 8.07 3.81
N VAL A 414 17.96 8.20 3.48
CA VAL A 414 17.28 9.48 3.21
C VAL A 414 16.24 9.75 4.30
N LEU A 415 16.21 10.98 4.81
CA LEU A 415 15.17 11.43 5.75
C LEU A 415 14.19 12.35 5.04
N ILE A 416 12.90 12.21 5.33
CA ILE A 416 11.85 13.11 4.84
C ILE A 416 11.02 13.58 6.04
N GLY A 417 11.07 14.87 6.33
CA GLY A 417 10.39 15.46 7.47
C GLY A 417 9.37 16.51 7.06
N HIS A 418 8.15 16.39 7.59
CA HIS A 418 7.11 17.42 7.42
C HIS A 418 6.98 18.27 8.68
N SER A 419 6.89 19.59 8.52
CA SER A 419 6.63 20.52 9.63
C SER A 419 7.60 20.29 10.80
N MET A 420 7.11 20.13 12.03
CA MET A 420 7.94 19.82 13.20
C MET A 420 8.77 18.53 13.04
N GLY A 421 8.32 17.56 12.24
CA GLY A 421 9.11 16.36 11.91
C GLY A 421 10.37 16.67 11.10
N GLY A 422 10.36 17.75 10.32
CA GLY A 422 11.55 18.28 9.67
C GLY A 422 12.59 18.82 10.65
N LEU A 423 12.18 19.35 11.81
CA LEU A 423 13.11 19.78 12.86
C LEU A 423 13.78 18.57 13.54
N VAL A 424 13.01 17.51 13.78
CA VAL A 424 13.53 16.21 14.26
C VAL A 424 14.54 15.64 13.26
N ALA A 425 14.21 15.65 11.97
CA ALA A 425 15.12 15.23 10.89
C ALA A 425 16.39 16.10 10.84
N LYS A 426 16.25 17.43 10.95
CA LYS A 426 17.37 18.38 10.95
C LYS A 426 18.38 18.07 12.04
N LEU A 427 17.93 17.77 13.26
CA LEU A 427 18.81 17.43 14.38
C LEU A 427 19.45 16.03 14.27
N ALA A 428 19.06 15.21 13.29
CA ALA A 428 19.77 13.97 12.96
C ALA A 428 20.89 14.19 11.93
N VAL A 429 20.90 15.30 11.20
CA VAL A 429 21.86 15.61 10.12
C VAL A 429 22.67 16.88 10.38
N THR A 430 22.70 17.33 11.63
CA THR A 430 23.46 18.50 12.09
C THR A 430 24.29 18.12 13.30
N ARG A 431 25.34 18.90 13.57
CA ARG A 431 26.08 18.84 14.83
C ARG A 431 25.50 19.82 15.84
N SER A 432 25.64 19.52 17.12
CA SER A 432 25.23 20.40 18.23
C SER A 432 26.22 20.31 19.37
N ASN A 433 26.50 21.43 20.03
CA ASN A 433 27.35 21.50 21.21
C ASN A 433 26.55 22.01 22.40
N LYS A 434 26.58 21.30 23.54
CA LYS A 434 25.92 21.71 24.80
C LYS A 434 26.26 23.13 25.24
N GLU A 435 27.48 23.61 24.98
CA GLU A 435 27.92 24.95 25.40
C GLU A 435 27.09 26.05 24.75
N GLN A 436 26.69 25.88 23.49
CA GLN A 436 25.80 26.83 22.81
C GLN A 436 24.43 26.90 23.48
N TRP A 437 23.90 25.75 23.90
CA TRP A 437 22.62 25.66 24.62
C TRP A 437 22.71 26.29 26.00
N LEU A 438 23.74 25.96 26.78
CA LEU A 438 23.96 26.52 28.11
C LEU A 438 24.15 28.04 28.05
N ASN A 439 24.97 28.54 27.13
CA ASN A 439 25.19 29.98 26.94
C ASN A 439 23.91 30.71 26.53
N THR A 440 23.13 30.15 25.60
CA THR A 440 21.87 30.78 25.16
C THR A 440 20.78 30.73 26.24
N ALA A 441 20.84 29.74 27.13
CA ALA A 441 19.98 29.62 28.30
C ALA A 441 20.48 30.43 29.52
N GLU A 442 21.61 31.12 29.39
CA GLU A 442 22.26 31.87 30.48
C GLU A 442 22.62 30.98 31.70
N ILE A 443 23.00 29.73 31.44
CA ILE A 443 23.41 28.75 32.46
C ILE A 443 24.96 28.63 32.47
N PRO A 444 25.67 29.05 33.53
CA PRO A 444 27.11 28.86 33.65
C PRO A 444 27.53 27.39 33.62
N ASN A 445 28.65 27.08 32.96
CA ASN A 445 29.22 25.72 32.92
C ASN A 445 29.50 25.14 34.32
N SER A 446 29.86 25.97 35.30
CA SER A 446 30.05 25.54 36.69
C SER A 446 28.81 24.89 37.29
N ILE A 447 27.61 25.30 36.86
CA ILE A 447 26.35 24.68 37.30
C ILE A 447 26.22 23.28 36.70
N PHE A 448 26.53 23.12 35.41
CA PHE A 448 26.54 21.82 34.75
C PHE A 448 27.53 20.84 35.44
N ASP A 449 28.71 21.33 35.83
CA ASP A 449 29.74 20.52 36.50
C ASP A 449 29.29 19.99 37.86
N THR A 450 28.40 20.71 38.56
CA THR A 450 27.82 20.28 39.84
C THR A 450 26.66 19.28 39.73
N MET A 451 26.15 19.02 38.52
CA MET A 451 25.04 18.08 38.30
C MET A 451 25.47 16.62 38.47
N SER A 452 24.51 15.73 38.73
CA SER A 452 24.77 14.28 38.76
C SER A 452 25.21 13.76 37.38
N GLU A 453 25.94 12.65 37.35
CA GLU A 453 26.42 12.06 36.09
C GLU A 453 25.27 11.58 35.21
N GLU A 454 24.14 11.15 35.79
CA GLU A 454 22.92 10.80 35.04
C GLU A 454 22.35 12.00 34.28
N ILE A 455 22.27 13.16 34.95
CA ILE A 455 21.77 14.40 34.35
C ILE A 455 22.73 14.89 33.27
N LYS A 456 24.05 14.88 33.55
CA LYS A 456 25.07 15.25 32.56
C LYS A 456 25.00 14.37 31.33
N LYS A 457 24.81 13.06 31.49
CA LYS A 457 24.64 12.11 30.38
C LYS A 457 23.41 12.44 29.54
N GLU A 458 22.28 12.75 30.18
CA GLU A 458 21.06 13.12 29.46
C GLU A 458 21.20 14.46 28.72
N ILE A 459 21.79 15.48 29.34
CA ILE A 459 22.09 16.76 28.68
C ILE A 459 23.00 16.56 27.47
N ARG A 460 24.07 15.75 27.60
CA ARG A 460 24.93 15.41 26.46
C ARG A 460 24.14 14.70 25.35
N ARG A 461 23.35 13.69 25.69
CA ARG A 461 22.49 12.98 24.74
C ARG A 461 21.54 13.91 23.97
N LEU A 462 20.97 14.91 24.65
CA LEU A 462 20.02 15.86 24.07
C LEU A 462 20.70 16.95 23.23
N PHE A 463 21.85 17.47 23.65
CA PHE A 463 22.41 18.73 23.16
C PHE A 463 23.85 18.68 22.63
N ASP A 464 24.58 17.59 22.89
CA ASP A 464 25.99 17.38 22.51
C ASP A 464 26.08 16.15 21.59
N PHE A 465 25.95 16.35 20.28
CA PHE A 465 25.83 15.25 19.31
C PHE A 465 26.36 15.63 17.93
N GLU A 466 26.76 14.61 17.18
CA GLU A 466 27.16 14.70 15.77
C GLU A 466 26.04 14.25 14.83
N SER A 467 26.18 14.56 13.54
CA SER A 467 25.29 14.06 12.51
C SER A 467 25.33 12.53 12.40
N VAL A 468 24.19 11.92 12.07
CA VAL A 468 24.08 10.45 11.92
C VAL A 468 24.82 10.04 10.63
N PRO A 469 25.91 9.26 10.73
CA PRO A 469 26.89 9.17 9.64
C PRO A 469 26.37 8.44 8.38
N PHE A 470 25.40 7.53 8.53
CA PHE A 470 24.81 6.78 7.42
C PHE A 470 23.63 7.48 6.74
N VAL A 471 23.21 8.65 7.24
CA VAL A 471 22.23 9.51 6.56
C VAL A 471 22.99 10.42 5.60
N LYS A 472 22.57 10.45 4.32
CA LYS A 472 23.27 11.20 3.27
C LYS A 472 22.42 12.27 2.58
N ARG A 473 21.11 12.28 2.84
CA ARG A 473 20.20 13.28 2.27
C ARG A 473 18.99 13.52 3.18
N VAL A 474 18.51 14.76 3.21
CA VAL A 474 17.26 15.13 3.89
C VAL A 474 16.34 15.96 2.99
N ILE A 475 15.04 15.70 3.03
CA ILE A 475 14.02 16.49 2.34
C ILE A 475 13.12 17.13 3.40
N PHE A 476 13.13 18.46 3.46
CA PHE A 476 12.28 19.24 4.34
C PHE A 476 11.00 19.63 3.60
N ILE A 477 9.85 19.36 4.19
CA ILE A 477 8.54 19.72 3.64
C ILE A 477 7.86 20.65 4.65
N ALA A 478 7.61 21.91 4.27
CA ALA A 478 6.94 22.90 5.13
C ALA A 478 7.55 23.01 6.55
N THR A 479 8.87 22.90 6.67
CA THR A 479 9.55 22.82 7.97
C THR A 479 9.81 24.22 8.54
N PRO A 480 9.40 24.54 9.79
CA PRO A 480 9.65 25.86 10.37
C PRO A 480 11.06 25.96 10.97
N HIS A 481 12.09 26.04 10.14
CA HIS A 481 13.49 26.06 10.60
C HIS A 481 13.83 27.21 11.54
N LYS A 482 13.16 28.37 11.40
CA LYS A 482 13.31 29.55 12.26
C LYS A 482 12.07 29.81 13.13
N GLY A 483 11.18 28.84 13.23
CA GLY A 483 9.97 28.90 14.04
C GLY A 483 8.78 29.51 13.31
N SER A 484 7.59 29.44 13.90
CA SER A 484 6.37 29.97 13.32
C SER A 484 5.67 30.88 14.32
N ASN A 485 5.25 32.06 13.86
CA ASN A 485 4.29 32.88 14.57
C ASN A 485 2.91 32.26 14.34
N LEU A 486 2.53 31.26 15.15
CA LEU A 486 1.12 30.86 15.25
C LEU A 486 0.34 32.05 15.84
N ALA A 487 0.03 33.05 15.02
CA ALA A 487 -0.72 34.23 15.39
C ALA A 487 -1.84 34.44 14.37
N GLU A 488 -3.06 34.50 14.90
CA GLU A 488 -4.32 34.85 14.22
C GLU A 488 -4.98 33.74 13.37
N GLY A 489 -5.60 32.77 14.05
CA GLY A 489 -6.69 31.96 13.46
C GLY A 489 -6.81 30.51 13.94
N ILE A 490 -5.69 29.84 14.24
CA ILE A 490 -5.65 28.37 14.44
C ILE A 490 -5.25 27.96 15.88
N LEU A 491 -4.83 28.90 16.73
CA LEU A 491 -4.52 28.63 18.14
C LEU A 491 -5.66 27.89 18.87
N GLY A 492 -6.92 28.12 18.49
CA GLY A 492 -8.08 27.43 19.09
C GLY A 492 -8.16 25.91 18.83
N SER A 493 -7.61 25.41 17.72
CA SER A 493 -7.67 23.99 17.34
C SER A 493 -6.47 23.19 17.88
N ILE A 494 -5.29 23.81 17.93
CA ILE A 494 -4.05 23.19 18.43
C ILE A 494 -3.94 23.32 19.96
N ALA A 495 -4.40 24.43 20.56
CA ALA A 495 -4.40 24.58 22.03
C ALA A 495 -5.40 23.65 22.73
N ARG A 496 -6.44 23.18 22.04
CA ARG A 496 -7.42 22.20 22.56
C ARG A 496 -6.83 20.79 22.76
N PHE A 497 -5.66 20.52 22.18
CA PHE A 497 -4.99 19.22 22.20
C PHE A 497 -4.00 19.03 23.36
N LEU A 498 -3.76 20.09 24.13
CA LEU A 498 -2.84 20.09 25.27
C LEU A 498 -3.50 19.46 26.50
N PHE A 499 -3.59 18.13 26.52
CA PHE A 499 -3.96 17.42 27.74
C PHE A 499 -2.96 16.29 28.06
N ILE A 500 -2.22 16.53 29.13
CA ILE A 500 -1.51 15.59 30.01
C ILE A 500 -0.14 15.09 29.50
N ILE A 501 0.93 15.61 30.12
CA ILE A 501 2.28 15.02 30.10
C ILE A 501 2.32 13.87 31.11
N PRO A 502 2.87 12.69 30.77
CA PRO A 502 3.13 11.62 31.73
C PRO A 502 4.00 12.12 32.89
N LYS A 503 3.61 11.81 34.13
CA LYS A 503 4.25 12.33 35.34
C LYS A 503 5.76 12.06 35.38
N GLU A 504 6.26 11.01 34.73
CA GLU A 504 7.68 10.67 34.67
C GLU A 504 8.53 11.68 33.89
N VAL A 505 7.97 12.31 32.84
CA VAL A 505 8.70 13.29 32.01
C VAL A 505 8.78 14.64 32.71
N THR A 506 7.69 15.08 33.33
CA THR A 506 7.70 16.27 34.19
C THR A 506 8.62 16.07 35.37
N LYS A 507 8.66 14.88 36.00
CA LYS A 507 9.55 14.62 37.15
C LYS A 507 11.04 14.78 36.80
N LYS A 508 11.49 14.25 35.65
CA LYS A 508 12.90 14.35 35.22
C LYS A 508 13.33 15.79 34.92
N PHE A 509 12.45 16.59 34.33
CA PHE A 509 12.69 18.01 34.07
C PHE A 509 12.56 18.87 35.34
N GLU A 510 11.56 18.61 36.20
CA GLU A 510 11.36 19.29 37.47
C GLU A 510 12.47 18.98 38.48
N GLU A 511 13.00 17.75 38.51
CA GLU A 511 14.13 17.37 39.38
C GLU A 511 15.43 18.07 38.92
N GLY A 512 15.70 18.13 37.61
CA GLY A 512 16.83 18.91 37.08
C GLY A 512 16.71 20.42 37.36
N TYR A 513 15.48 20.96 37.29
CA TYR A 513 15.23 22.38 37.53
C TYR A 513 15.19 22.77 39.01
N LYS A 514 14.72 21.89 39.90
CA LYS A 514 14.76 22.11 41.36
C LYS A 514 16.18 22.27 41.90
N TYR A 515 17.17 21.64 41.28
CA TYR A 515 18.59 21.82 41.63
C TYR A 515 19.19 23.12 41.08
N LEU A 516 18.62 23.69 40.01
CA LEU A 516 19.04 24.97 39.43
C LEU A 516 18.54 26.19 40.22
N SER A 517 17.48 26.04 41.02
CA SER A 517 16.76 27.16 41.64
C SER A 517 17.08 27.39 43.12
N ALA A 518 18.14 26.80 43.68
CA ALA A 518 18.47 27.01 45.10
C ALA A 518 18.96 28.44 45.43
N ASP A 519 19.27 29.29 44.44
CA ASP A 519 19.65 30.68 44.73
C ASP A 519 19.27 31.76 43.68
N TYR A 520 18.30 31.51 42.80
CA TYR A 520 17.79 32.57 41.90
C TYR A 520 16.47 33.15 42.44
N LYS A 521 16.60 34.15 43.32
CA LYS A 521 15.46 34.91 43.88
C LYS A 521 14.62 35.57 42.78
N ASN A 522 13.32 35.34 42.87
CA ASN A 522 12.24 36.06 42.20
C ASN A 522 12.25 36.08 40.66
N LYS A 523 11.70 35.01 40.07
CA LYS A 523 10.75 35.09 38.95
C LYS A 523 10.03 33.75 38.77
N ASP A 524 8.70 33.79 38.79
CA ASP A 524 7.83 32.73 38.27
C ASP A 524 8.07 32.57 36.76
N ILE A 525 9.14 31.88 36.38
CA ILE A 525 9.37 31.51 34.99
C ILE A 525 10.02 30.12 34.98
N VAL A 526 9.20 29.09 35.19
CA VAL A 526 9.40 27.84 34.44
C VAL A 526 8.49 28.01 33.24
N PRO A 527 8.98 28.34 32.03
CA PRO A 527 8.15 28.16 30.86
C PRO A 527 7.86 26.66 30.84
N LYS A 528 6.61 26.26 30.98
CA LYS A 528 6.21 24.87 30.71
C LYS A 528 6.61 24.61 29.27
N VAL A 529 7.77 23.98 29.03
CA VAL A 529 8.28 23.77 27.67
C VAL A 529 7.41 22.71 27.01
N TYR A 530 6.29 23.13 26.43
CA TYR A 530 5.48 22.28 25.57
C TYR A 530 6.20 22.08 24.23
N GLY A 531 6.02 20.93 23.56
CA GLY A 531 6.60 20.70 22.23
C GLY A 531 6.30 21.83 21.23
N VAL A 532 5.13 22.48 21.37
CA VAL A 532 4.69 23.62 20.56
C VAL A 532 5.39 24.94 20.90
N ASP A 533 5.79 25.16 22.16
CA ASP A 533 6.47 26.40 22.57
C ASP A 533 7.88 26.47 21.98
N GLY A 534 8.48 25.29 21.72
CA GLY A 534 9.73 25.17 20.98
C GLY A 534 9.66 25.74 19.55
N LEU A 535 8.47 25.80 18.95
CA LEU A 535 8.26 26.31 17.60
C LEU A 535 8.18 27.84 17.54
N ALA A 536 8.03 28.54 18.67
CA ALA A 536 8.03 29.99 18.70
C ALA A 536 9.40 30.54 18.27
N PRO A 537 9.50 31.55 17.37
CA PRO A 537 10.79 32.05 16.89
C PRO A 537 11.75 32.54 17.99
N LYS A 538 11.21 32.96 19.13
CA LYS A 538 11.99 33.44 20.28
C LYS A 538 12.31 32.35 21.33
N SER A 539 11.89 31.10 21.08
CA SER A 539 12.16 30.00 21.99
C SER A 539 13.67 29.73 22.11
N LEU A 540 14.11 29.17 23.24
CA LEU A 540 15.51 28.72 23.40
C LEU A 540 15.91 27.77 22.27
N PHE A 541 15.00 26.84 21.93
CA PHE A 541 15.20 25.89 20.85
C PHE A 541 15.47 26.56 19.50
N MET A 542 14.67 27.56 19.12
CA MET A 542 14.85 28.29 17.86
C MET A 542 16.09 29.19 17.86
N LYS A 543 16.39 29.85 18.98
CA LYS A 543 17.60 30.67 19.10
C LYS A 543 18.87 29.87 18.85
N VAL A 544 18.93 28.62 19.34
CA VAL A 544 20.09 27.76 19.15
C VAL A 544 20.06 27.10 17.76
N THR A 545 18.95 26.44 17.41
CA THR A 545 18.90 25.57 16.23
C THR A 545 18.53 26.28 14.95
N GLY A 546 18.04 27.53 15.00
CA GLY A 546 17.54 28.26 13.83
C GLY A 546 18.58 28.43 12.72
N CYS A 547 19.85 28.57 13.12
CA CYS A 547 20.99 28.73 12.19
C CYS A 547 21.70 27.42 11.86
N TYR A 548 21.26 26.27 12.39
CA TYR A 548 21.89 24.98 12.10
C TYR A 548 21.70 24.62 10.64
N LYS A 549 22.82 24.33 9.96
CA LYS A 549 22.86 23.91 8.55
C LYS A 549 23.09 22.40 8.47
N PRO A 550 22.29 21.64 7.69
CA PRO A 550 22.53 20.23 7.45
C PRO A 550 23.96 19.96 6.96
N GLU A 551 24.59 18.90 7.47
CA GLU A 551 25.92 18.43 7.03
C GLU A 551 25.84 17.45 5.85
N VAL A 552 24.64 17.27 5.33
CA VAL A 552 24.31 16.38 4.21
C VAL A 552 23.56 17.17 3.16
N LYS A 553 23.47 16.62 1.95
CA LYS A 553 22.64 17.19 0.88
C LYS A 553 21.20 17.38 1.35
N PHE A 554 20.61 18.54 1.09
CA PHE A 554 19.25 18.81 1.52
C PHE A 554 18.42 19.52 0.46
N HIS A 555 17.11 19.32 0.55
CA HIS A 555 16.11 19.92 -0.32
C HIS A 555 14.97 20.51 0.51
N SER A 556 14.34 21.55 -0.01
CA SER A 556 13.21 22.22 0.62
C SER A 556 11.99 22.21 -0.31
N ILE A 557 10.86 21.76 0.19
CA ILE A 557 9.56 21.86 -0.47
C ILE A 557 8.68 22.74 0.41
N ILE A 558 8.40 23.94 -0.08
CA ILE A 558 7.76 25.01 0.70
C ILE A 558 6.36 25.25 0.16
N GLY A 559 5.37 25.31 1.05
CA GLY A 559 4.00 25.63 0.69
C GLY A 559 3.81 27.13 0.49
N ASN A 560 2.95 27.48 -0.46
CA ASN A 560 2.47 28.84 -0.65
C ASN A 560 0.96 28.82 -0.90
N SER A 561 0.18 29.37 0.03
CA SER A 561 -1.28 29.39 -0.08
C SER A 561 -1.80 30.22 -1.25
N LYS A 562 -1.01 31.20 -1.74
CA LYS A 562 -1.35 32.05 -2.90
C LYS A 562 -0.12 32.34 -3.76
N LEU A 563 -0.09 31.88 -5.01
CA LEU A 563 0.99 32.12 -5.98
C LEU A 563 1.01 33.56 -6.57
N VAL A 564 0.76 34.60 -5.77
CA VAL A 564 0.59 35.96 -6.30
C VAL A 564 1.38 37.07 -5.59
N ASP A 565 2.00 36.83 -4.42
CA ASP A 565 2.90 37.82 -3.78
C ASP A 565 4.13 37.15 -3.15
N LEU A 566 5.33 37.58 -3.56
CA LEU A 566 6.61 37.09 -3.01
C LEU A 566 6.83 37.56 -1.56
N ASP A 567 6.28 38.73 -1.20
CA ASP A 567 6.43 39.33 0.13
C ASP A 567 5.56 38.63 1.20
N TRP A 568 4.62 37.77 0.78
CA TRP A 568 3.66 37.08 1.64
C TRP A 568 3.64 35.56 1.40
N ILE A 569 4.76 34.97 0.98
CA ILE A 569 4.85 33.50 0.78
C ILE A 569 4.74 32.82 2.15
N SER A 570 3.63 32.12 2.35
CA SER A 570 3.34 31.35 3.55
C SER A 570 2.37 30.22 3.20
N ASP A 571 2.55 29.09 3.87
CA ASP A 571 1.61 27.96 3.77
C ASP A 571 0.43 28.08 4.76
N THR A 572 0.16 29.29 5.27
CA THR A 572 -0.79 29.65 6.35
C THR A 572 -0.30 29.35 7.78
N VAL A 573 0.75 28.56 7.95
CA VAL A 573 1.34 28.24 9.27
C VAL A 573 2.81 28.64 9.33
N VAL A 574 3.58 28.39 8.29
CA VAL A 574 5.02 28.62 8.21
C VAL A 574 5.31 29.58 7.06
N SER A 575 6.01 30.67 7.37
CA SER A 575 6.47 31.61 6.35
C SER A 575 7.60 31.00 5.51
N TYR A 576 7.77 31.52 4.30
CA TYR A 576 8.94 31.21 3.47
C TYR A 576 10.24 31.48 4.21
N GLU A 577 10.37 32.64 4.88
CA GLU A 577 11.59 32.99 5.61
C GLU A 577 11.98 31.94 6.67
N SER A 578 10.98 31.36 7.34
CA SER A 578 11.19 30.31 8.33
C SER A 578 11.49 28.95 7.72
N SER A 579 10.91 28.64 6.57
CA SER A 579 11.11 27.37 5.86
C SER A 579 12.32 27.35 4.92
N HIS A 580 12.88 28.52 4.62
CA HIS A 580 14.06 28.68 3.81
C HIS A 580 15.36 28.44 4.62
N LEU A 581 16.27 27.68 4.03
CA LEU A 581 17.66 27.52 4.45
C LEU A 581 18.57 27.82 3.27
N GLU A 582 19.71 28.46 3.53
CA GLU A 582 20.67 28.82 2.48
C GLU A 582 21.34 27.58 1.86
N ASN A 583 21.54 27.63 0.53
CA ASN A 583 22.24 26.62 -0.28
C ASN A 583 21.59 25.21 -0.30
N PRO A 584 20.27 25.09 -0.57
CA PRO A 584 19.66 23.78 -0.82
C PRO A 584 20.11 23.24 -2.18
N GLU A 585 20.15 21.91 -2.34
CA GLU A 585 20.34 21.27 -3.66
C GLU A 585 19.14 21.53 -4.57
N SER A 586 17.93 21.61 -4.00
CA SER A 586 16.75 22.19 -4.66
C SER A 586 15.77 22.81 -3.66
N GLU A 587 15.07 23.84 -4.09
CA GLU A 587 13.95 24.45 -3.37
C GLU A 587 12.76 24.58 -4.31
N MET A 588 11.61 24.02 -3.93
CA MET A 588 10.39 24.01 -4.74
C MET A 588 9.23 24.64 -3.97
N LEU A 589 8.57 25.63 -4.59
CA LEU A 589 7.34 26.21 -4.10
C LEU A 589 6.13 25.44 -4.63
N ILE A 590 5.26 24.98 -3.73
CA ILE A 590 4.01 24.29 -4.07
C ILE A 590 2.83 25.16 -3.65
N GLN A 591 1.88 25.39 -4.56
CA GLN A 591 0.65 26.06 -4.20
C GLN A 591 -0.18 25.18 -3.25
N SER A 592 -0.16 25.50 -1.97
CA SER A 592 -0.76 24.70 -0.92
C SER A 592 -0.78 25.47 0.41
N GLU A 593 -1.74 25.13 1.26
CA GLU A 593 -1.65 25.42 2.70
C GLU A 593 -0.66 24.43 3.38
N HIS A 594 -0.62 24.38 4.71
CA HIS A 594 0.42 23.66 5.44
C HIS A 594 0.48 22.14 5.20
N SER A 595 -0.56 21.54 4.60
CA SER A 595 -0.59 20.13 4.20
C SER A 595 0.14 19.86 2.87
N VAL A 596 1.31 20.46 2.69
CA VAL A 596 2.12 20.36 1.46
C VAL A 596 2.47 18.91 1.11
N GLN A 597 2.71 18.08 2.13
CA GLN A 597 3.05 16.65 2.02
C GLN A 597 1.92 15.76 1.50
N THR A 598 0.72 16.28 1.26
CA THR A 598 -0.41 15.51 0.68
C THR A 598 -0.67 15.83 -0.80
N HIS A 599 0.12 16.75 -1.39
CA HIS A 599 -0.11 17.25 -2.75
C HIS A 599 0.74 16.49 -3.77
N LEU A 600 0.17 16.14 -4.93
CA LEU A 600 0.85 15.38 -5.97
C LEU A 600 2.15 16.04 -6.48
N PRO A 601 2.23 17.38 -6.67
CA PRO A 601 3.49 18.04 -7.01
C PRO A 601 4.63 17.75 -6.01
N THR A 602 4.33 17.70 -4.71
CA THR A 602 5.29 17.32 -3.67
C THR A 602 5.78 15.88 -3.87
N PHE A 603 4.89 14.97 -4.26
CA PHE A 603 5.24 13.56 -4.47
C PHE A 603 6.17 13.42 -5.68
N LEU A 604 5.91 14.20 -6.73
CA LEU A 604 6.75 14.25 -7.93
C LEU A 604 8.14 14.82 -7.65
N GLU A 605 8.25 15.84 -6.77
CA GLU A 605 9.55 16.38 -6.38
C GLU A 605 10.33 15.40 -5.50
N VAL A 606 9.69 14.77 -4.51
CA VAL A 606 10.32 13.69 -3.73
C VAL A 606 10.78 12.56 -4.66
N LYS A 607 9.95 12.16 -5.62
CA LYS A 607 10.30 11.16 -6.64
C LYS A 607 11.54 11.56 -7.44
N ARG A 608 11.62 12.82 -7.90
CA ARG A 608 12.79 13.37 -8.62
C ARG A 608 14.05 13.31 -7.75
N ILE A 609 13.96 13.76 -6.50
CA ILE A 609 15.08 13.78 -5.54
C ILE A 609 15.58 12.36 -5.24
N LEU A 610 14.67 11.40 -5.05
CA LEU A 610 15.07 10.00 -4.82
C LEU A 610 15.78 9.44 -6.06
N LYS A 611 15.31 9.70 -7.29
CA LYS A 611 16.04 9.25 -8.49
C LYS A 611 17.43 9.88 -8.61
N GLU A 612 17.55 11.17 -8.30
CA GLU A 612 18.85 11.86 -8.26
C GLU A 612 19.81 11.21 -7.26
N HIS A 613 19.32 10.83 -6.07
CA HIS A 613 20.14 10.24 -5.02
C HIS A 613 20.78 8.89 -5.41
N VAL A 614 20.14 8.11 -6.28
CA VAL A 614 20.71 6.84 -6.79
C VAL A 614 21.86 7.08 -7.77
N LEU A 615 21.83 8.19 -8.51
CA LEU A 615 22.75 8.46 -9.62
C LEU A 615 24.09 9.06 -9.20
N VAL A 616 24.24 9.54 -7.97
CA VAL A 616 25.49 10.16 -7.49
C VAL A 616 26.54 9.07 -7.23
N PRO A 617 27.65 9.02 -8.00
CA PRO A 617 28.74 8.08 -7.74
C PRO A 617 29.43 8.38 -6.41
N GLU A 618 30.00 7.36 -5.77
CA GLU A 618 30.83 7.52 -4.57
C GLU A 618 32.08 8.34 -4.93
N HIS A 619 32.27 9.50 -4.27
CA HIS A 619 33.53 10.24 -4.28
C HIS A 619 34.38 9.84 -3.09
#